data_AF-A0A7K0J071-F1
#
_entry.id   AF-A0A7K0J071-F1
#
_cell.length_a   1.000
_cell.length_b   1.000
_cell.length_c   1.000
_cell.angle_alpha   90.00
_cell.angle_beta   90.00
_cell.angle_gamma   90.00
#
_symmetry.space_group_name_H-M   'P 1'
#
loop_
_entity.id
_entity.type
_entity.pdbx_description
1 polymer ?
#
loop_
_entity_poly.entity_id
_entity_poly.type
_entity_poly.pdbx_seq_one_letter_code
_entity_poly.pdbx_strand_id
1 'polypeptide(L)'
;MNPKNKHPIELSLDKSSSGTWKMPGPQKRQFKPWQRLWIVSGAIYLLMLAGGYHLLMPDRESIERRMVFSVTEEVRRYDGMAYAGESPRKIFEIARSQGYPEWIAQVRSRYHIGPEGNAGFVKIEKEYREAISDLPVKRAFGAVICVFAWMVPMALLYGIGYAVDWIKRGAREIQGR
;
A
#
# COMPACT_ATOMS: atom_id res chain seq x y z
N MET A 1 -16.58 42.16 -12.50
CA MET A 1 -17.20 41.63 -11.26
C MET A 1 -18.67 41.37 -11.57
N ASN A 2 -19.07 40.12 -11.80
CA ASN A 2 -20.41 39.79 -12.32
C ASN A 2 -21.16 38.96 -11.25
N PRO A 3 -22.32 39.40 -10.74
CA PRO A 3 -23.01 38.74 -9.65
C PRO A 3 -23.68 37.43 -10.12
N LYS A 4 -23.56 36.43 -9.26
CA LYS A 4 -24.04 35.05 -9.40
C LYS A 4 -25.51 34.99 -9.85
N ASN A 5 -25.73 34.44 -11.04
CA ASN A 5 -27.04 34.01 -11.52
C ASN A 5 -27.42 32.70 -10.78
N LYS A 6 -28.02 32.83 -9.60
CA LYS A 6 -28.63 31.68 -8.88
C LYS A 6 -30.04 31.51 -9.42
N HIS A 7 -30.23 30.51 -10.28
CA HIS A 7 -31.57 30.03 -10.61
C HIS A 7 -32.35 29.76 -9.33
N PRO A 8 -33.59 30.27 -9.17
CA PRO A 8 -34.43 29.91 -8.05
C PRO A 8 -34.73 28.41 -8.15
N ILE A 9 -34.31 27.67 -7.13
CA ILE A 9 -34.70 26.27 -6.96
C ILE A 9 -36.18 26.31 -6.57
N GLU A 10 -37.07 26.00 -7.52
CA GLU A 10 -38.48 25.75 -7.23
C GLU A 10 -38.59 24.53 -6.31
N LEU A 11 -38.69 24.80 -5.01
CA LEU A 11 -38.97 23.81 -3.99
C LEU A 11 -40.48 23.60 -3.94
N SER A 12 -40.97 22.62 -4.71
CA SER A 12 -42.34 22.12 -4.57
C SER A 12 -42.50 21.49 -3.19
N LEU A 13 -43.09 22.25 -2.26
CA LEU A 13 -43.43 21.79 -0.92
C LEU A 13 -44.80 21.10 -0.98
N ASP A 14 -44.84 19.80 -0.66
CA ASP A 14 -46.10 19.08 -0.50
C ASP A 14 -46.68 19.30 0.90
N LYS A 15 -47.92 19.79 0.94
CA LYS A 15 -48.65 20.02 2.19
C LYS A 15 -49.31 18.72 2.63
N SER A 16 -48.92 18.19 3.79
CA SER A 16 -49.59 17.02 4.36
C SER A 16 -50.98 17.36 4.91
N SER A 17 -51.85 16.36 5.03
CA SER A 17 -53.24 16.51 5.50
C SER A 17 -53.38 17.04 6.93
N SER A 18 -52.29 17.07 7.72
CA SER A 18 -52.22 17.70 9.05
C SER A 18 -51.73 19.16 9.04
N GLY A 19 -51.55 19.76 7.85
CA GLY A 19 -51.13 21.15 7.70
C GLY A 19 -49.64 21.42 7.92
N THR A 20 -48.85 20.38 8.24
CA THR A 20 -47.40 20.49 8.39
C THR A 20 -46.70 20.36 7.03
N TRP A 21 -45.85 21.35 6.71
CA TRP A 21 -44.95 21.33 5.56
C TRP A 21 -43.80 20.37 5.83
N LYS A 22 -43.67 19.30 5.04
CA LYS A 22 -42.53 18.39 5.12
C LYS A 22 -41.61 18.65 3.94
N MET A 23 -40.33 18.89 4.21
CA MET A 23 -39.31 18.78 3.17
C MET A 23 -39.38 17.35 2.60
N PRO A 24 -39.32 17.17 1.27
CA PRO A 24 -39.08 15.85 0.72
C PRO A 24 -37.78 15.34 1.34
N GLY A 25 -37.88 14.28 2.13
CA GLY A 25 -36.72 13.66 2.77
C GLY A 25 -35.67 13.31 1.70
N PRO A 26 -34.37 13.24 2.06
CA PRO A 26 -33.32 13.01 1.09
C PRO A 26 -33.66 11.78 0.26
N GLN A 27 -33.91 11.98 -1.05
CA GLN A 27 -34.15 10.89 -1.98
C GLN A 27 -32.96 9.94 -1.86
N LYS A 28 -33.17 8.78 -1.24
CA LYS A 28 -32.16 7.73 -1.15
C LYS A 28 -31.80 7.39 -2.59
N ARG A 29 -30.62 7.82 -3.07
CA ARG A 29 -30.09 7.44 -4.39
C ARG A 29 -30.16 5.92 -4.48
N GLN A 30 -31.14 5.41 -5.22
CA GLN A 30 -31.31 3.99 -5.40
C GLN A 30 -30.23 3.54 -6.38
N PHE A 31 -29.12 3.04 -5.85
CA PHE A 31 -28.10 2.39 -6.66
C PHE A 31 -28.74 1.24 -7.44
N LYS A 32 -28.52 1.22 -8.76
CA LYS A 32 -28.97 0.11 -9.61
C LYS A 32 -28.34 -1.20 -9.12
N PRO A 33 -29.01 -2.35 -9.28
CA PRO A 33 -28.47 -3.64 -8.83
C PRO A 33 -27.05 -3.94 -9.33
N TRP A 34 -26.72 -3.57 -10.57
CA TRP A 34 -25.38 -3.75 -11.15
C TRP A 34 -24.32 -2.84 -10.51
N GLN A 35 -24.70 -1.64 -10.06
CA GLN A 35 -23.79 -0.73 -9.33
C GLN A 35 -23.48 -1.28 -7.94
N ARG A 36 -24.44 -1.94 -7.29
CA ARG A 36 -24.19 -2.62 -6.00
C ARG A 36 -23.21 -3.77 -6.18
N LEU A 37 -23.40 -4.59 -7.23
CA LEU A 37 -22.47 -5.67 -7.57
C LEU A 37 -21.06 -5.13 -7.86
N TRP A 38 -20.97 -4.02 -8.59
CA TRP A 38 -19.72 -3.33 -8.86
C TRP A 38 -19.02 -2.86 -7.56
N ILE A 39 -19.75 -2.23 -6.62
CA ILE A 39 -19.17 -1.81 -5.33
C ILE A 39 -18.66 -3.01 -4.54
N VAL A 40 -19.44 -4.09 -4.43
CA VAL A 40 -19.08 -5.28 -3.64
C VAL A 40 -17.87 -5.99 -4.24
N SER A 41 -17.87 -6.22 -5.57
CA SER A 41 -16.72 -6.82 -6.26
C SER A 41 -15.47 -5.96 -6.14
N GLY A 42 -15.62 -4.63 -6.22
CA GLY A 42 -14.54 -3.68 -5.98
C GLY A 42 -13.94 -3.75 -4.59
N ALA A 43 -14.78 -3.80 -3.56
CA ALA A 43 -14.34 -3.90 -2.18
C ALA A 43 -13.59 -5.22 -1.92
N ILE A 44 -14.12 -6.35 -2.41
CA ILE A 44 -13.47 -7.66 -2.28
C ILE A 44 -12.12 -7.67 -2.99
N TYR A 45 -12.07 -7.15 -4.22
CA TYR A 45 -10.83 -7.11 -4.99
C TYR A 45 -9.78 -6.20 -4.36
N LEU A 46 -10.21 -5.04 -3.82
CA LEU A 46 -9.33 -4.15 -3.07
C LEU A 46 -8.75 -4.84 -1.83
N LEU A 47 -9.56 -5.57 -1.08
CA LEU A 47 -9.11 -6.32 0.09
C LEU A 47 -8.09 -7.41 -0.29
N MET A 48 -8.31 -8.13 -1.39
CA MET A 48 -7.35 -9.10 -1.90
C MET A 48 -6.02 -8.44 -2.29
N LEU A 49 -6.07 -7.31 -3.01
CA LEU A 49 -4.87 -6.57 -3.39
C LEU A 49 -4.15 -6.00 -2.16
N ALA A 50 -4.86 -5.44 -1.19
CA ALA A 50 -4.28 -4.93 0.04
C ALA A 50 -3.64 -6.04 0.87
N GLY A 51 -4.29 -7.20 0.99
CA GLY A 51 -3.74 -8.38 1.66
C GLY A 51 -2.49 -8.93 0.96
N GLY A 52 -2.55 -9.08 -0.36
CA GLY A 52 -1.39 -9.52 -1.16
C GLY A 52 -0.22 -8.54 -1.08
N TYR A 53 -0.52 -7.24 -1.16
CA TYR A 53 0.47 -6.19 -1.01
C TYR A 53 1.17 -6.24 0.35
N HIS A 54 0.42 -6.42 1.44
CA HIS A 54 0.98 -6.57 2.78
C HIS A 54 1.91 -7.77 2.92
N LEU A 55 1.61 -8.86 2.22
CA LEU A 55 2.36 -10.12 2.31
C LEU A 55 3.64 -10.10 1.45
N LEU A 56 3.62 -9.37 0.33
CA LEU A 56 4.75 -9.19 -0.58
C LEU A 56 5.64 -7.99 -0.22
N MET A 57 5.23 -7.16 0.73
CA MET A 57 5.95 -5.94 1.10
C MET A 57 7.32 -6.32 1.67
N PRO A 58 8.42 -5.72 1.17
CA PRO A 58 9.74 -5.95 1.74
C PRO A 58 9.73 -5.46 3.19
N ASP A 59 9.93 -6.41 4.10
CA ASP A 59 9.98 -6.13 5.53
C ASP A 59 11.34 -5.56 5.89
N ARG A 60 11.32 -4.52 6.71
CA ARG A 60 12.53 -3.88 7.24
C ARG A 60 13.37 -4.89 7.99
N GLU A 61 12.73 -5.82 8.69
CA GLU A 61 13.39 -6.91 9.41
C GLU A 61 14.21 -7.82 8.47
N SER A 62 13.72 -8.07 7.25
CA SER A 62 14.45 -8.90 6.28
C SER A 62 15.74 -8.23 5.78
N ILE A 63 15.73 -6.90 5.64
CA ILE A 63 16.91 -6.11 5.23
C ILE A 63 17.90 -6.03 6.38
N GLU A 64 17.42 -5.79 7.59
CA GLU A 64 18.25 -5.74 8.79
C GLU A 64 18.92 -7.11 9.07
N ARG A 65 18.20 -8.22 8.92
CA ARG A 65 18.77 -9.58 9.03
C ARG A 65 19.84 -9.85 7.97
N ARG A 66 19.63 -9.42 6.71
CA ARG A 66 20.64 -9.55 5.66
C ARG A 66 21.92 -8.79 6.00
N MET A 67 21.79 -7.55 6.50
CA MET A 67 22.95 -6.75 6.87
C MET A 67 23.74 -7.40 8.02
N VAL A 68 23.05 -7.87 9.08
CA VAL A 68 23.71 -8.59 10.18
C VAL A 68 24.43 -9.85 9.67
N PHE A 69 23.79 -10.60 8.76
CA PHE A 69 24.40 -11.77 8.14
C PHE A 69 25.65 -11.41 7.33
N SER A 70 25.58 -10.39 6.46
CA SER A 70 26.73 -9.93 5.67
C SER A 70 27.88 -9.44 6.55
N VAL A 71 27.58 -8.75 7.65
CA VAL A 71 28.59 -8.37 8.65
C VAL A 71 29.24 -9.60 9.27
N THR A 72 28.45 -10.57 9.73
CA THR A 72 29.03 -11.79 10.34
C THR A 72 29.84 -12.63 9.35
N GLU A 73 29.44 -12.66 8.07
CA GLU A 73 30.17 -13.37 7.02
C GLU A 73 31.50 -12.67 6.70
N GLU A 74 31.49 -11.33 6.62
CA GLU A 74 32.70 -10.55 6.39
C GLU A 74 33.68 -10.71 7.57
N VAL A 75 33.21 -10.70 8.83
CA VAL A 75 34.06 -11.01 9.99
C VAL A 75 34.65 -12.41 9.89
N ARG A 76 33.84 -13.41 9.50
CA ARG A 76 34.29 -14.80 9.36
C ARG A 76 35.37 -14.99 8.29
N ARG A 77 35.46 -14.10 7.29
CA ARG A 77 36.57 -14.11 6.32
C ARG A 77 37.91 -13.72 6.95
N TYR A 78 37.90 -12.87 7.97
CA TYR A 78 39.11 -12.41 8.65
C TYR A 78 39.45 -13.27 9.88
N ASP A 79 38.45 -13.64 10.66
CA ASP A 79 38.58 -14.53 11.81
C ASP A 79 37.71 -15.76 11.57
N GLY A 80 38.31 -16.83 11.05
CA GLY A 80 37.63 -18.05 10.59
C GLY A 80 36.77 -18.76 11.64
N MET A 81 36.91 -18.39 12.92
CA MET A 81 36.15 -18.90 14.06
C MET A 81 35.13 -17.90 14.62
N ALA A 82 35.05 -16.67 14.07
CA ALA A 82 34.10 -15.67 14.52
C ALA A 82 32.66 -16.19 14.40
N TYR A 83 31.92 -16.07 15.50
CA TYR A 83 30.53 -16.53 15.63
C TYR A 83 30.33 -18.05 15.46
N ALA A 84 31.40 -18.86 15.47
CA ALA A 84 31.28 -20.31 15.47
C ALA A 84 30.56 -20.79 16.75
N GLY A 85 29.32 -21.27 16.60
CA GLY A 85 28.47 -21.72 17.70
C GLY A 85 27.45 -20.69 18.21
N GLU A 86 27.45 -19.46 17.69
CA GLU A 86 26.40 -18.48 17.99
C GLU A 86 25.21 -18.65 17.03
N SER A 87 23.98 -18.54 17.54
CA SER A 87 22.79 -18.61 16.70
C SER A 87 22.58 -17.29 15.95
N PRO A 88 22.28 -17.31 14.64
CA PRO A 88 22.05 -16.08 13.85
C PRO A 88 20.96 -15.17 14.44
N ARG A 89 19.95 -15.79 15.08
CA ARG A 89 18.87 -15.08 15.75
C ARG A 89 19.35 -14.29 16.96
N LYS A 90 20.24 -14.87 17.77
CA LYS A 90 20.82 -14.20 18.95
C LYS A 90 21.70 -13.03 18.53
N ILE A 91 22.50 -13.20 17.48
CA ILE A 91 23.35 -12.12 16.93
C ILE A 91 22.47 -10.95 16.44
N PHE A 92 21.37 -11.27 15.73
CA PHE A 92 20.42 -10.27 15.27
C PHE A 92 19.76 -9.49 16.42
N GLU A 93 19.33 -10.17 17.48
CA GLU A 93 18.73 -9.53 18.65
C GLU A 93 19.73 -8.63 19.40
N ILE A 94 20.99 -9.04 19.49
CA ILE A 94 22.07 -8.22 20.07
C ILE A 94 22.31 -6.97 19.21
N ALA A 95 22.47 -7.14 17.89
CA ALA A 95 22.67 -6.02 16.96
C ALA A 95 21.51 -5.02 17.01
N ARG A 96 20.27 -5.52 17.10
CA ARG A 96 19.06 -4.70 17.21
C ARG A 96 18.96 -3.94 18.53
N SER A 97 19.35 -4.55 19.65
CA SER A 97 19.27 -3.93 20.96
C SER A 97 20.34 -2.85 21.19
N GLN A 98 21.53 -3.02 20.61
CA GLN A 98 22.63 -2.05 20.70
C GLN A 98 22.53 -0.93 19.66
N GLY A 99 21.79 -1.16 18.58
CA GLY A 99 21.80 -0.29 17.41
C GLY A 99 22.92 -0.68 16.45
N TYR A 100 22.56 -0.78 15.16
CA TYR A 100 23.44 -1.34 14.14
C TYR A 100 24.79 -0.61 13.97
N PRO A 101 24.88 0.73 14.00
CA PRO A 101 26.17 1.43 13.88
C PRO A 101 27.13 1.13 15.04
N GLU A 102 26.62 1.14 16.27
CA GLU A 102 27.39 0.86 17.49
C GLU A 102 27.83 -0.61 17.54
N TRP A 103 26.94 -1.52 17.16
CA TRP A 103 27.26 -2.94 17.06
C TRP A 103 28.37 -3.20 16.05
N ILE A 104 28.29 -2.62 14.84
CA ILE A 104 29.33 -2.76 13.82
C ILE A 104 30.68 -2.21 14.32
N ALA A 105 30.68 -1.07 15.02
CA ALA A 105 31.90 -0.49 15.59
C ALA A 105 32.53 -1.42 16.66
N GLN A 106 31.70 -2.00 17.53
CA GLN A 106 32.13 -2.97 18.54
C GLN A 106 32.73 -4.24 17.89
N VAL A 107 32.11 -4.74 16.83
CA VAL A 107 32.60 -5.89 16.06
C VAL A 107 33.95 -5.59 15.41
N ARG A 108 34.12 -4.42 14.79
CA ARG A 108 35.41 -3.98 14.21
C ARG A 108 36.51 -3.93 15.27
N SER A 109 36.21 -3.37 16.45
CA SER A 109 37.16 -3.28 17.56
C SER A 109 37.50 -4.66 18.13
N ARG A 110 36.53 -5.57 18.24
CA ARG A 110 36.72 -6.88 18.87
C ARG A 110 37.59 -7.80 18.01
N TYR A 111 37.37 -7.81 16.71
CA TYR A 111 38.05 -8.70 15.78
C TYR A 111 39.28 -8.08 15.08
N HIS A 112 39.76 -6.92 15.56
CA HIS A 112 40.98 -6.24 15.08
C HIS A 112 41.06 -6.16 13.55
N ILE A 113 39.95 -5.79 12.92
CA ILE A 113 39.81 -5.82 11.48
C ILE A 113 40.69 -4.71 10.87
N GLY A 114 41.63 -5.11 10.00
CA GLY A 114 42.55 -4.21 9.32
C GLY A 114 41.88 -3.28 8.30
N PRO A 115 42.64 -2.35 7.68
CA PRO A 115 42.12 -1.37 6.73
C PRO A 115 41.39 -2.00 5.53
N GLU A 116 41.74 -3.22 5.12
CA GLU A 116 41.07 -3.95 4.04
C GLU A 116 39.64 -4.36 4.41
N GLY A 117 39.42 -4.87 5.63
CA GLY A 117 38.07 -5.20 6.08
C GLY A 117 37.20 -3.96 6.25
N ASN A 118 37.77 -2.82 6.61
CA ASN A 118 37.04 -1.56 6.75
C ASN A 118 36.31 -1.15 5.46
N ALA A 119 36.89 -1.44 4.27
CA ALA A 119 36.23 -1.21 2.99
C ALA A 119 34.98 -2.10 2.80
N GLY A 120 35.04 -3.36 3.25
CA GLY A 120 33.91 -4.30 3.26
C GLY A 120 32.76 -3.81 4.14
N PHE A 121 33.05 -3.38 5.38
CA PHE A 121 32.04 -2.83 6.29
C PHE A 121 31.39 -1.56 5.75
N VAL A 122 32.19 -0.64 5.18
CA VAL A 122 31.69 0.59 4.58
C VAL A 122 30.77 0.29 3.40
N LYS A 123 31.12 -0.71 2.58
CA LYS A 123 30.26 -1.16 1.48
C LYS A 123 28.93 -1.73 1.99
N ILE A 124 28.96 -2.61 3.00
CA ILE A 124 27.75 -3.19 3.60
C ILE A 124 26.87 -2.11 4.23
N GLU A 125 27.47 -1.16 4.95
CA GLU A 125 26.73 -0.05 5.57
C GLU A 125 26.08 0.86 4.51
N LYS A 126 26.78 1.12 3.40
CA LYS A 126 26.25 1.88 2.27
C LYS A 126 25.08 1.15 1.62
N GLU A 127 25.22 -0.13 1.30
CA GLU A 127 24.15 -0.95 0.71
C GLU A 127 22.92 -1.03 1.63
N TYR A 128 23.13 -1.16 2.94
CA TYR A 128 22.05 -1.12 3.92
C TYR A 128 21.34 0.24 3.96
N ARG A 129 22.11 1.34 3.97
CA ARG A 129 21.55 2.69 3.99
C ARG A 129 20.73 2.98 2.73
N GLU A 130 21.24 2.58 1.57
CA GLU A 130 20.52 2.66 0.29
C GLU A 130 19.25 1.80 0.30
N ALA A 131 19.32 0.56 0.80
CA ALA A 131 18.16 -0.32 0.89
C ALA A 131 17.08 0.22 1.84
N ILE A 132 17.48 0.91 2.93
CA ILE A 132 16.55 1.58 3.85
C ILE A 132 15.98 2.87 3.27
N SER A 133 16.78 3.68 2.57
CA SER A 133 16.27 4.90 1.92
C SER A 133 15.32 4.60 0.77
N ASP A 134 15.55 3.49 0.07
CA ASP A 134 14.71 3.04 -1.04
C ASP A 134 13.43 2.35 -0.56
N LEU A 135 13.40 1.87 0.68
CA LEU A 135 12.26 1.19 1.29
C LEU A 135 10.96 2.02 1.22
N PRO A 136 10.90 3.29 1.68
CA PRO A 136 9.70 4.11 1.54
C PRO A 136 9.32 4.36 0.09
N VAL A 137 10.29 4.50 -0.82
CA VAL A 137 10.04 4.72 -2.25
C VAL A 137 9.45 3.48 -2.90
N LYS A 138 10.01 2.29 -2.64
CA LYS A 138 9.49 1.00 -3.11
C LYS A 138 8.09 0.73 -2.55
N ARG A 139 7.83 1.12 -1.30
CA ARG A 139 6.50 1.04 -0.68
C ARG A 139 5.51 2.03 -1.31
N ALA A 140 5.93 3.25 -1.63
CA ALA A 140 5.08 4.21 -2.32
C ALA A 140 4.76 3.73 -3.74
N PHE A 141 5.77 3.26 -4.48
CA PHE A 141 5.63 2.76 -5.84
C PHE A 141 4.74 1.51 -5.89
N GLY A 142 4.93 0.57 -4.98
CA GLY A 142 4.08 -0.62 -4.85
C GLY A 142 2.63 -0.26 -4.53
N ALA A 143 2.39 0.69 -3.64
CA ALA A 143 1.04 1.18 -3.35
C ALA A 143 0.38 1.83 -4.58
N VAL A 144 1.13 2.64 -5.34
CA VAL A 144 0.65 3.24 -6.59
C VAL A 144 0.29 2.16 -7.62
N ILE A 145 1.14 1.14 -7.80
CA ILE A 145 0.84 0.01 -8.67
C ILE A 145 -0.44 -0.71 -8.21
N CYS A 146 -0.62 -0.95 -6.91
CA CYS A 146 -1.85 -1.55 -6.39
C CYS A 146 -3.09 -0.71 -6.70
N VAL A 147 -3.01 0.61 -6.58
CA VAL A 147 -4.13 1.51 -6.94
C VAL A 147 -4.45 1.40 -8.43
N PHE A 148 -3.45 1.39 -9.31
CA PHE A 148 -3.68 1.21 -10.75
C PHE A 148 -4.23 -0.17 -11.10
N ALA A 149 -3.67 -1.22 -10.50
CA ALA A 149 -4.12 -2.60 -10.66
C ALA A 149 -5.57 -2.78 -10.18
N TRP A 150 -6.03 -1.98 -9.20
CA TRP A 150 -7.42 -1.94 -8.79
C TRP A 150 -8.30 -1.09 -9.72
N MET A 151 -7.86 0.13 -10.04
CA MET A 151 -8.61 1.11 -10.81
C MET A 151 -8.95 0.63 -12.22
N VAL A 152 -8.00 0.01 -12.92
CA VAL A 152 -8.17 -0.37 -14.33
C VAL A 152 -9.26 -1.44 -14.51
N PRO A 153 -9.24 -2.59 -13.80
CA PRO A 153 -10.33 -3.57 -13.87
C PRO A 153 -11.67 -2.98 -13.43
N MET A 154 -11.68 -2.13 -12.41
CA MET A 154 -12.91 -1.53 -11.89
C MET A 154 -13.54 -0.54 -12.87
N ALA A 155 -12.73 0.29 -13.53
CA ALA A 155 -13.20 1.17 -14.60
C ALA A 155 -13.75 0.37 -15.78
N LEU A 156 -13.10 -0.74 -16.14
CA LEU A 156 -13.55 -1.62 -17.21
C LEU A 156 -14.90 -2.28 -16.87
N LEU A 157 -15.03 -2.86 -15.67
CA LEU A 157 -16.28 -3.46 -15.19
C LEU A 157 -17.42 -2.44 -15.11
N TYR A 158 -17.12 -1.21 -14.70
CA TYR A 158 -18.09 -0.12 -14.70
C TYR A 158 -18.56 0.21 -16.12
N GLY A 159 -17.63 0.32 -17.06
CA GLY A 159 -17.92 0.58 -18.47
C GLY A 159 -18.81 -0.49 -19.10
N ILE A 160 -18.54 -1.77 -18.81
CA ILE A 160 -19.38 -2.89 -19.25
C ILE A 160 -20.80 -2.78 -18.69
N GLY A 161 -20.91 -2.54 -17.37
CA GLY A 161 -22.22 -2.36 -16.72
C GLY A 161 -23.02 -1.20 -17.31
N TYR A 162 -22.34 -0.09 -17.62
CA TYR A 162 -22.93 1.07 -18.28
C TYR A 162 -23.42 0.75 -19.70
N ALA A 163 -22.59 0.08 -20.51
CA ALA A 163 -22.93 -0.30 -21.88
C ALA A 163 -24.16 -1.24 -21.93
N VAL A 164 -24.21 -2.24 -21.05
CA VAL A 164 -25.35 -3.17 -20.95
C VAL A 164 -26.64 -2.43 -20.56
N ASP A 165 -26.56 -1.48 -19.64
CA ASP A 165 -27.71 -0.67 -19.21
C ASP A 165 -28.15 0.36 -20.27
N TRP A 166 -27.23 0.81 -21.14
CA TRP A 166 -27.54 1.62 -22.31
C TRP A 166 -28.27 0.79 -23.38
N ILE A 167 -27.77 -0.39 -23.73
CA ILE A 167 -28.40 -1.32 -24.69
C ILE A 167 -29.81 -1.71 -24.22
N LYS A 168 -29.97 -2.06 -22.93
CA LYS A 168 -31.30 -2.41 -22.38
C LYS A 168 -32.29 -1.27 -22.42
N ARG A 169 -31.85 -0.02 -22.34
CA ARG A 169 -32.73 1.16 -22.47
C ARG A 169 -33.15 1.36 -23.92
N GLY A 170 -32.22 1.32 -24.86
CA GLY A 170 -32.54 1.41 -26.29
C GLY A 170 -33.47 0.28 -26.77
N ALA A 171 -33.27 -0.95 -26.28
CA ALA A 171 -34.13 -2.08 -26.65
C ALA A 171 -35.58 -1.93 -26.15
N ARG A 172 -35.79 -1.42 -24.93
CA ARG A 172 -37.15 -1.16 -24.41
C ARG A 172 -37.86 -0.04 -25.15
N GLU A 173 -37.12 0.95 -25.63
CA GLU A 173 -37.66 2.07 -26.40
C GLU A 173 -38.14 1.63 -27.79
N ILE A 174 -37.50 0.61 -28.37
CA ILE A 174 -37.90 -0.02 -29.64
C ILE A 174 -39.12 -0.93 -29.48
N GLN A 175 -39.26 -1.61 -28.32
CA GLN A 175 -40.32 -2.59 -28.07
C GLN A 175 -41.62 -1.98 -27.49
N GLY A 176 -41.58 -0.70 -27.11
CA GLY A 176 -42.73 0.07 -26.61
C GLY A 176 -43.40 0.98 -27.66
N ARG A 177 -43.03 0.84 -28.94
CA ARG A 177 -43.75 1.35 -30.12
C ARG A 177 -44.37 0.18 -30.86
#